data_AF-A0A920E213-F1
#
_entry.id   AF-A0A920E213-F1
#
_cell.length_a   1.000
_cell.length_b   1.000
_cell.length_c   1.000
_cell.angle_alpha   90.00
_cell.angle_beta   90.00
_cell.angle_gamma   90.00
#
_symmetry.space_group_name_H-M   'P 1'
#
loop_
_entity.id
_entity.type
_entity.pdbx_description
1 polymer ?
#
loop_
_entity_poly.entity_id
_entity_poly.type
_entity_poly.pdbx_seq_one_letter_code
_entity_poly.pdbx_strand_id
1 'polypeptide(L)'
;MIANTAARVTSSDGNYKLGDSFNIVVNFTDARDNLVVSGTPTLTLETGQTDATVNMASVSGKAITFTYQVGAGHESSDLVYTATNALTAGTHIRDEAGNDANRTLPDIATFTEIMLLKLME
;
A
#
# COMPACT_ATOMS: atom_id res chain seq x y z
N MET A 1 4.79 16.32 19.52
CA MET A 1 4.10 15.04 19.25
C MET A 1 4.80 14.40 18.06
N ILE A 2 4.85 13.07 17.98
CA ILE A 2 5.48 12.34 16.87
C ILE A 2 4.36 12.05 15.86
N ALA A 3 4.64 12.13 14.56
CA ALA A 3 3.67 11.79 13.53
C ALA A 3 3.77 10.31 13.18
N ASN A 4 2.61 9.69 12.88
CA ASN A 4 2.55 8.35 12.31
C ASN A 4 3.43 8.27 11.03
N THR A 5 4.30 7.27 10.95
CA THR A 5 5.18 7.07 9.79
C THR A 5 4.90 5.73 9.13
N ALA A 6 4.74 5.69 7.80
CA ALA A 6 4.61 4.44 7.07
C ALA A 6 5.87 3.58 7.28
N ALA A 7 5.69 2.39 7.84
CA ALA A 7 6.81 1.56 8.30
C ALA A 7 6.89 0.23 7.58
N ARG A 8 5.76 -0.29 7.10
CA ARG A 8 5.72 -1.59 6.41
C ARG A 8 4.53 -1.66 5.46
N VAL A 9 4.75 -2.26 4.30
CA VAL A 9 3.69 -2.68 3.38
C VAL A 9 3.66 -4.21 3.37
N THR A 10 2.48 -4.80 3.49
CA THR A 10 2.30 -6.26 3.51
C THR A 10 1.16 -6.67 2.59
N SER A 11 1.23 -7.85 2.00
CA SER A 11 0.08 -8.50 1.36
C SER A 11 0.11 -10.00 1.67
N SER A 12 -0.92 -10.74 1.25
CA SER A 12 -0.87 -12.19 1.28
C SER A 12 -0.05 -12.73 0.11
N ASP A 13 0.89 -13.62 0.39
CA ASP A 13 1.60 -14.36 -0.65
C ASP A 13 0.65 -15.33 -1.36
N GLY A 14 0.86 -15.50 -2.66
CA GLY A 14 0.05 -16.41 -3.47
C GLY A 14 0.36 -16.27 -4.95
N ASN A 15 -0.25 -17.14 -5.76
CA ASN A 15 -0.32 -16.94 -7.20
C ASN A 15 -1.72 -16.44 -7.52
N TYR A 16 -1.82 -15.27 -8.12
CA TYR A 16 -3.08 -14.66 -8.50
C TYR A 16 -3.19 -14.65 -10.01
N LYS A 17 -4.36 -14.99 -10.54
CA LYS A 17 -4.67 -14.90 -11.97
C LYS A 17 -5.64 -13.77 -12.23
N LEU A 18 -5.89 -13.48 -13.50
CA LEU A 18 -6.90 -12.52 -13.95
C LEU A 18 -8.21 -12.65 -13.14
N GLY A 19 -8.65 -11.54 -12.55
CA GLY A 19 -9.88 -11.46 -11.77
C GLY A 19 -9.75 -11.81 -10.28
N ASP A 20 -8.66 -12.47 -9.86
CA ASP A 20 -8.39 -12.71 -8.44
C ASP A 20 -8.16 -11.38 -7.71
N SER A 21 -8.48 -11.34 -6.42
CA SER A 21 -8.30 -10.15 -5.59
C SER A 21 -7.61 -10.48 -4.28
N PHE A 22 -6.80 -9.55 -3.79
CA PHE A 22 -6.13 -9.66 -2.50
C PHE A 22 -5.88 -8.29 -1.88
N ASN A 23 -5.56 -8.30 -0.59
CA ASN A 23 -5.37 -7.09 0.19
C ASN A 23 -3.90 -6.72 0.29
N ILE A 24 -3.64 -5.42 0.18
CA ILE A 24 -2.35 -4.78 0.43
C ILE A 24 -2.56 -3.84 1.61
N VAL A 25 -1.70 -3.91 2.61
CA VAL A 25 -1.85 -3.19 3.88
C VAL A 25 -0.61 -2.34 4.14
N VAL A 26 -0.79 -1.03 4.21
CA VAL A 26 0.23 -0.09 4.66
C VAL A 26 0.07 0.13 6.16
N ASN A 27 1.10 -0.23 6.91
CA ASN A 27 1.15 -0.12 8.36
C ASN A 27 1.99 1.10 8.77
N PHE A 28 1.41 1.95 9.61
CA PHE A 28 2.06 3.12 10.19
C PHE A 28 2.53 2.84 11.61
N THR A 29 3.63 3.47 12.01
CA THR A 29 4.17 3.42 13.37
C THR A 29 4.14 4.80 14.00
N ASP A 30 3.25 4.93 14.99
CA ASP A 30 3.38 5.71 16.21
C ASP A 30 2.83 4.82 17.34
N ALA A 31 3.37 4.88 18.55
CA ALA A 31 2.83 4.12 19.67
C ALA A 31 1.48 4.68 20.17
N ARG A 32 1.20 5.97 19.97
CA ARG A 32 0.19 6.71 20.74
C ARG A 32 -1.16 6.79 20.06
N ASP A 33 -1.22 7.18 18.79
CA ASP A 33 -2.47 7.63 18.18
C ASP A 33 -2.83 6.84 16.90
N ASN A 34 -4.13 6.62 16.69
CA ASN A 34 -4.65 6.01 15.48
C ASN A 34 -4.62 6.98 14.29
N LEU A 35 -4.82 6.44 13.08
CA LEU A 35 -4.97 7.24 11.88
C LEU A 35 -6.37 7.86 11.79
N VAL A 36 -6.39 9.14 11.45
CA VAL A 36 -7.56 9.91 11.02
C VAL A 36 -7.39 10.21 9.53
N VAL A 37 -8.16 9.50 8.71
CA VAL A 37 -8.10 9.60 7.24
C VAL A 37 -9.34 10.31 6.70
N SER A 38 -9.14 11.27 5.81
CA SER A 38 -10.21 11.92 5.04
C SER A 38 -9.87 11.94 3.56
N GLY A 39 -10.89 11.84 2.72
CA GLY A 39 -10.75 11.57 1.30
C GLY A 39 -10.40 10.11 1.04
N THR A 40 -9.96 9.81 -0.18
CA THR A 40 -9.62 8.45 -0.60
C THR A 40 -8.12 8.39 -0.92
N PRO A 41 -7.28 7.92 0.02
CA PRO A 41 -5.91 7.56 -0.29
C PRO A 41 -5.84 6.59 -1.47
N THR A 42 -4.81 6.73 -2.29
CA THR A 42 -4.51 5.82 -3.39
C THR A 42 -3.10 5.28 -3.26
N LEU A 43 -2.88 4.07 -3.77
CA LEU A 43 -1.56 3.46 -3.88
C LEU A 43 -1.32 3.07 -5.34
N THR A 44 -0.20 3.49 -5.91
CA THR A 44 0.20 3.09 -7.26
C THR A 44 1.12 1.88 -7.21
N LEU A 45 0.75 0.84 -7.94
CA LEU A 45 1.40 -0.46 -8.02
C LEU A 45 2.04 -0.63 -9.39
N GLU A 46 3.24 -1.21 -9.41
CA GLU A 46 3.93 -1.63 -10.62
C GLU A 46 3.40 -3.01 -11.01
N THR A 47 2.71 -3.08 -12.14
CA THR A 47 2.02 -4.28 -12.64
C THR A 47 2.47 -4.70 -14.03
N GLY A 48 3.67 -4.28 -14.45
CA GLY A 48 4.32 -4.71 -15.69
C GLY A 48 4.50 -3.55 -16.67
N GLN A 49 3.83 -3.62 -17.82
CA GLN A 49 3.91 -2.53 -18.80
C GLN A 49 3.09 -1.30 -18.40
N THR A 50 2.09 -1.50 -17.56
CA THR A 50 1.22 -0.43 -17.05
C THR A 50 1.10 -0.55 -15.55
N ASP A 51 1.02 0.60 -14.88
CA ASP A 51 0.77 0.69 -13.45
C ASP A 51 -0.71 0.58 -13.11
N ALA A 52 -1.02 0.00 -11.95
CA ALA A 52 -2.36 0.00 -11.38
C ALA A 52 -2.45 1.00 -10.22
N THR A 53 -3.51 1.80 -10.18
CA THR A 53 -3.84 2.63 -9.01
C THR A 53 -5.01 2.02 -8.25
N VAL A 54 -4.80 1.71 -6.98
CA VAL A 54 -5.85 1.16 -6.10
C VAL A 54 -6.29 2.18 -5.07
N ASN A 55 -7.59 2.20 -4.80
CA ASN A 55 -8.20 3.08 -3.79
C ASN A 55 -8.18 2.40 -2.41
N MET A 56 -8.07 3.20 -1.35
CA MET A 56 -8.26 2.73 0.02
C MET A 56 -9.61 2.02 0.16
N ALA A 57 -9.59 0.79 0.64
CA ALA A 57 -10.76 -0.01 0.97
C ALA A 57 -11.21 0.26 2.42
N SER A 58 -10.26 0.35 3.35
CA SER A 58 -10.56 0.62 4.76
C SER A 58 -9.36 1.18 5.52
N VAL A 59 -9.64 1.77 6.68
CA VAL A 59 -8.66 2.14 7.69
C VAL A 59 -9.05 1.49 9.02
N SER A 60 -8.07 0.91 9.72
CA SER A 60 -8.28 0.33 11.04
C SER A 60 -7.05 0.58 11.91
N GLY A 61 -7.23 1.34 12.99
CA GLY A 61 -6.14 1.75 13.86
C GLY A 61 -5.04 2.48 13.08
N LYS A 62 -3.90 1.81 12.86
CA LYS A 62 -2.72 2.35 12.17
C LYS A 62 -2.47 1.70 10.81
N ALA A 63 -3.45 0.98 10.29
CA ALA A 63 -3.37 0.27 9.02
C ALA A 63 -4.34 0.87 8.00
N ILE A 64 -3.85 1.08 6.78
CA ILE A 64 -4.66 1.39 5.61
C ILE A 64 -4.65 0.17 4.69
N THR A 65 -5.83 -0.35 4.38
CA THR A 65 -6.00 -1.50 3.50
C THR A 65 -6.47 -1.05 2.13
N PHE A 66 -5.83 -1.60 1.10
CA PHE A 66 -6.17 -1.50 -0.31
C PHE A 66 -6.55 -2.89 -0.81
N THR A 67 -7.47 -2.96 -1.77
CA THR A 67 -7.80 -4.21 -2.45
C THR A 67 -7.37 -4.07 -3.91
N TYR A 68 -6.47 -4.96 -4.33
CA TYR A 68 -6.05 -5.06 -5.72
C TYR A 68 -6.74 -6.25 -6.37
N GLN A 69 -7.25 -6.04 -7.59
CA GLN A 69 -7.75 -7.09 -8.46
C GLN A 69 -6.83 -7.18 -9.68
N VAL A 70 -6.40 -8.40 -10.03
CA VAL A 70 -5.56 -8.60 -11.21
C VAL A 70 -6.34 -8.24 -12.46
N GLY A 71 -5.87 -7.21 -13.18
CA GLY A 71 -6.43 -6.73 -14.44
C GLY A 71 -5.87 -7.49 -15.65
N ALA A 72 -6.51 -7.33 -16.81
CA ALA A 72 -6.01 -7.90 -18.05
C ALA A 72 -4.70 -7.19 -18.47
N GLY A 73 -3.68 -7.98 -18.82
CA GLY A 73 -2.36 -7.46 -19.20
C GLY A 73 -1.49 -6.99 -18.04
N HIS A 74 -1.95 -7.15 -16.79
CA HIS A 74 -1.12 -6.92 -15.61
C HIS A 74 -0.30 -8.18 -15.33
N GLU A 75 1.02 -8.03 -15.38
CA GLU A 75 2.01 -9.09 -15.25
C GLU A 75 3.24 -8.57 -14.47
N SER A 76 3.59 -9.23 -13.38
CA SER A 76 4.72 -8.90 -12.52
C SER A 76 5.14 -10.17 -11.80
N SER A 77 6.45 -10.33 -11.56
CA SER A 77 6.99 -11.40 -10.74
C SER A 77 6.91 -11.10 -9.24
N ASP A 78 6.83 -9.82 -8.89
CA ASP A 78 6.72 -9.33 -7.52
C ASP A 78 5.89 -8.04 -7.56
N LEU A 79 4.71 -8.04 -6.94
CA LEU A 79 3.89 -6.83 -6.92
C LEU A 79 4.53 -5.81 -5.96
N VAL A 80 5.06 -4.74 -6.52
CA VAL A 80 5.64 -3.61 -5.78
C VAL A 80 4.84 -2.33 -6.05
N TYR A 81 5.15 -1.27 -5.30
CA TYR A 81 4.69 0.08 -5.61
C TYR A 81 5.72 0.82 -6.46
N THR A 82 5.30 1.83 -7.21
CA THR A 82 6.15 2.46 -8.22
C THR A 82 7.31 3.29 -7.64
N ALA A 83 7.13 3.82 -6.41
CA ALA A 83 8.15 4.58 -5.69
C ALA A 83 7.79 4.75 -4.20
N THR A 84 8.74 5.16 -3.37
CA THR A 84 8.51 5.40 -1.94
C THR A 84 7.45 6.49 -1.66
N ASN A 85 7.11 7.32 -2.64
CA ASN A 85 6.04 8.33 -2.55
C ASN A 85 4.72 7.91 -3.23
N ALA A 86 4.56 6.62 -3.59
CA ALA A 86 3.38 6.10 -4.31
C ALA A 86 2.06 6.15 -3.51
N LEU A 87 2.10 6.41 -2.19
CA LEU A 87 0.91 6.56 -1.35
C LEU A 87 0.41 8.01 -1.33
N THR A 88 -0.77 8.26 -1.88
CA THR A 88 -1.46 9.56 -1.78
C THR A 88 -2.33 9.64 -0.52
N ALA A 89 -2.63 10.85 -0.05
CA ALA A 89 -3.40 11.05 1.18
C ALA A 89 -4.92 11.20 0.95
N GLY A 90 -5.38 11.32 -0.29
CA GLY A 90 -6.70 11.88 -0.58
C GLY A 90 -6.74 13.33 -0.09
N THR A 91 -7.46 13.59 1.02
CA THR A 91 -7.41 14.89 1.71
C THR A 91 -6.32 14.91 2.78
N HIS A 92 -6.30 13.91 3.67
CA HIS A 92 -5.26 13.79 4.69
C HIS A 92 -5.16 12.38 5.27
N ILE A 93 -3.96 12.05 5.72
CA ILE A 93 -3.65 10.94 6.62
C ILE A 93 -2.88 11.57 7.77
N ARG A 94 -3.47 11.59 8.97
CA ARG A 94 -2.90 12.24 10.16
C ARG A 94 -3.25 11.47 11.42
N ASP A 95 -2.66 11.84 12.54
CA ASP A 95 -3.05 11.32 13.85
C ASP A 95 -4.23 12.09 14.47
N GLU A 96 -4.73 11.62 15.61
CA GLU A 96 -5.82 12.25 16.37
C GLU A 96 -5.43 13.64 16.91
N ALA A 97 -4.14 13.93 17.07
CA ALA A 97 -3.61 15.23 17.43
C ALA A 97 -3.49 16.20 16.24
N GLY A 98 -3.77 15.74 15.02
CA GLY A 98 -3.77 16.53 13.79
C GLY A 98 -2.42 16.63 13.07
N ASN A 99 -1.41 15.84 13.45
CA ASN A 99 -0.11 15.83 12.77
C ASN A 99 -0.19 14.98 11.49
N ASP A 100 0.23 15.54 10.36
CA ASP A 100 0.28 14.83 9.08
C ASP A 100 1.27 13.67 9.13
N ALA A 101 0.81 12.50 8.69
CA ALA A 101 1.60 11.29 8.67
C ALA A 101 2.74 11.40 7.64
N ASN A 102 3.90 10.84 7.98
CA ASN A 102 4.96 10.62 7.00
C ASN A 102 4.58 9.41 6.13
N ARG A 103 4.31 9.68 4.85
CA ARG A 103 3.83 8.69 3.87
C ARG A 103 4.94 8.09 3.02
N THR A 104 6.20 8.40 3.30
CA THR A 104 7.33 7.77 2.63
C THR A 104 7.33 6.29 2.97
N LEU A 105 7.00 5.45 1.99
CA LEU A 105 7.03 4.00 2.11
C LEU A 105 8.49 3.52 2.25
N PRO A 106 8.71 2.34 2.86
CA PRO A 106 10.04 1.73 2.92
C PRO A 106 10.73 1.63 1.55
N ASP A 107 12.05 1.54 1.50
CA ASP A 107 12.74 1.35 0.22
C ASP A 107 12.60 -0.09 -0.26
N ILE A 108 12.09 -0.27 -1.47
CA ILE A 108 11.88 -1.55 -2.14
C ILE A 108 13.22 -2.30 -2.32
N ALA A 109 14.34 -1.57 -2.47
CA ALA A 109 15.66 -2.17 -2.68
C ALA A 109 16.28 -2.81 -1.43
N THR A 110 15.75 -2.53 -0.24
CA THR A 110 16.30 -3.02 1.04
C THR A 110 15.71 -4.34 1.52
N PHE A 111 14.73 -4.87 0.80
CA PHE A 111 14.12 -6.10 1.20
C PHE A 111 14.74 -7.28 0.45
N THR A 112 15.43 -8.13 1.19
CA THR A 112 15.94 -9.40 0.72
C THR A 112 14.87 -10.50 0.67
N GLU A 113 13.63 -10.21 1.09
CA GLU A 113 12.46 -11.10 1.02
C GLU A 113 11.14 -10.28 0.85
N ILE A 114 10.84 -9.72 -0.33
CA ILE A 114 9.45 -9.28 -0.63
C ILE A 114 8.87 -10.11 -1.76
N MET A 115 7.73 -10.73 -1.46
CA MET A 115 6.63 -11.02 -2.38
C MET A 115 6.98 -11.63 -3.73
N LEU A 116 7.39 -12.91 -3.74
CA LEU A 116 7.30 -13.73 -4.94
C LEU A 116 5.84 -13.91 -5.37
N LEU A 117 5.41 -13.18 -6.41
CA LEU A 117 4.14 -13.36 -7.12
C LEU A 117 4.43 -13.72 -8.58
N LYS A 118 4.52 -15.01 -8.91
CA LYS A 118 4.68 -15.41 -10.32
C LYS A 118 3.32 -15.36 -11.01
N LEU A 119 2.99 -14.25 -11.67
CA LEU A 119 1.85 -14.19 -12.60
C LEU A 119 2.13 -15.16 -13.76
N MET A 120 1.25 -16.14 -13.95
CA MET A 120 1.28 -17.05 -15.09
C MET A 120 0.14 -16.67 -16.04
N GLU A 121 0.46 -16.68 -17.34
CA GLU A 121 -0.47 -16.58 -18.48
C GLU A 121 -1.68 -17.52 -18.34
#